data_AF-A0A5N9CLB3-F1
#
_entry.id   AF-A0A5N9CLB3-F1
#
_cell.length_a   1.000
_cell.length_b   1.000
_cell.length_c   1.000
_cell.angle_alpha   90.00
_cell.angle_beta   90.00
_cell.angle_gamma   90.00
#
_symmetry.space_group_name_H-M   'P 1'
#
loop_
_entity.id
_entity.type
_entity.pdbx_description
1 polymer ?
#
loop_
_entity_poly.entity_id
_entity_poly.type
_entity_poly.pdbx_seq_one_letter_code
_entity_poly.pdbx_strand_id
1 'polypeptide(L)'
;MTNPIPPGTNEIIYSYRIIYDKKPYQINRKVSYPIDNLLVLIPNGIGSINNSSSTHNQEGIANIGSRNYNQYEFGEFKNADTIDIIFDDLPSIGIFKKLIQHLGNNPLTFIPIALGIITIASLTIYVIISRRKSLSAMSETDILSIIANLDNIYQNGDINETIYLNKRAHLKNILLDKASKDLVPENEI
;
A
#
# COMPACT_ATOMS: atom_id res chain seq x y z
N MET A 1 36.16 19.37 -23.54
CA MET A 1 37.58 19.72 -23.29
C MET A 1 38.08 18.79 -22.20
N THR A 2 39.07 17.95 -22.47
CA THR A 2 39.73 17.12 -21.46
C THR A 2 41.00 17.84 -21.04
N ASN A 3 41.03 18.38 -19.81
CA ASN A 3 42.22 19.04 -19.29
C ASN A 3 43.20 17.94 -18.83
N PRO A 4 44.43 17.88 -19.36
CA PRO A 4 45.40 16.88 -18.93
C PRO A 4 45.79 17.13 -17.47
N ILE A 5 45.79 16.07 -16.66
CA ILE A 5 46.22 16.12 -15.27
C ILE A 5 47.76 15.99 -15.26
N PRO A 6 48.49 16.98 -14.73
CA PRO A 6 49.96 16.91 -14.66
C PRO A 6 50.42 15.81 -13.69
N PRO A 7 51.60 15.21 -13.91
CA PRO A 7 52.12 14.16 -13.05
C PRO A 7 52.39 14.68 -11.63
N GLY A 8 51.97 13.93 -10.61
CA GLY A 8 52.10 14.28 -9.19
C GLY A 8 50.93 13.73 -8.36
N THR A 9 50.98 13.97 -7.05
CA THR A 9 49.85 13.70 -6.15
C THR A 9 48.75 14.72 -6.45
N ASN A 10 47.60 14.24 -6.92
CA ASN A 10 46.46 15.05 -7.27
C ASN A 10 45.25 14.59 -6.48
N GLU A 11 44.54 15.53 -5.86
CA GLU A 11 43.24 15.25 -5.22
C GLU A 11 42.13 15.47 -6.24
N ILE A 12 41.24 14.49 -6.40
CA ILE A 12 40.13 14.57 -7.35
C ILE A 12 38.81 14.33 -6.62
N ILE A 13 37.95 15.34 -6.66
CA ILE A 13 36.63 15.29 -6.03
C ILE A 13 35.58 14.96 -7.08
N TYR A 14 34.75 13.96 -6.78
CA TYR A 14 33.62 13.59 -7.62
C TYR A 14 32.32 13.68 -6.83
N SER A 15 31.27 14.19 -7.47
CA SER A 15 29.91 14.16 -6.94
C SER A 15 29.05 13.28 -7.83
N TYR A 16 28.38 12.30 -7.22
CA TYR A 16 27.50 11.37 -7.92
C TYR A 16 26.07 11.55 -7.44
N ARG A 17 25.13 11.53 -8.40
CA ARG A 17 23.71 11.35 -8.13
C ARG A 17 23.31 9.96 -8.60
N ILE A 18 22.87 9.15 -7.65
CA ILE A 18 22.48 7.77 -7.89
C ILE A 18 20.97 7.68 -7.88
N ILE A 19 20.41 7.08 -8.93
CA ILE A 19 19.00 6.66 -8.96
C ILE A 19 18.98 5.20 -8.54
N TYR A 20 18.34 4.90 -7.41
CA TYR A 20 18.22 3.54 -6.87
C TYR A 20 16.75 3.12 -6.86
N ASP A 21 16.51 1.86 -7.24
CA ASP A 21 15.20 1.20 -7.24
C ASP A 21 15.09 0.12 -6.16
N LYS A 22 16.25 -0.46 -5.78
CA LYS A 22 16.41 -1.57 -4.83
C LYS A 22 17.27 -1.17 -3.62
N LYS A 23 17.05 -1.86 -2.51
CA LYS A 23 17.89 -1.81 -1.31
C LYS A 23 18.35 -3.24 -0.96
N PRO A 24 19.63 -3.46 -0.65
CA PRO A 24 20.77 -2.54 -0.72
C PRO A 24 21.08 -2.07 -2.15
N TYR A 25 21.76 -0.92 -2.28
CA TYR A 25 22.32 -0.47 -3.56
C TYR A 25 23.83 -0.70 -3.56
N GLN A 26 24.34 -1.34 -4.60
CA GLN A 26 25.76 -1.69 -4.70
C GLN A 26 26.43 -0.90 -5.84
N ILE A 27 27.56 -0.27 -5.53
CA ILE A 27 28.47 0.29 -6.53
C ILE A 27 29.65 -0.65 -6.68
N ASN A 28 29.88 -1.12 -7.90
CA ASN A 28 31.06 -1.86 -8.27
C ASN A 28 31.80 -1.08 -9.36
N ARG A 29 33.01 -0.56 -9.07
CA ARG A 29 33.78 0.24 -10.02
C ARG A 29 35.25 -0.12 -10.01
N LYS A 30 35.81 -0.32 -11.19
CA LYS A 30 37.25 -0.50 -11.38
C LYS A 30 38.00 0.82 -11.31
N VAL A 31 39.12 0.78 -10.60
CA VAL A 31 40.04 1.89 -10.43
C VAL A 31 40.96 1.99 -11.65
N SER A 32 40.97 3.14 -12.32
CA SER A 32 41.79 3.36 -13.52
C SER A 32 43.24 3.76 -13.21
N TYR A 33 43.49 4.30 -12.02
CA TYR A 33 44.79 4.78 -11.56
C TYR A 33 44.94 4.45 -10.07
N PRO A 34 46.14 4.09 -9.58
CA PRO A 34 46.35 3.85 -8.15
C PRO A 34 45.81 5.00 -7.29
N ILE A 35 45.13 4.65 -6.19
CA ILE A 35 44.57 5.61 -5.23
C ILE A 35 45.25 5.34 -3.89
N ASP A 36 45.93 6.35 -3.34
CA ASP A 36 46.57 6.23 -2.03
C ASP A 36 45.53 6.20 -0.89
N ASN A 37 44.49 7.04 -1.03
CA ASN A 37 43.41 7.14 -0.07
C ASN A 37 42.09 7.49 -0.77
N LEU A 38 41.02 6.80 -0.45
CA LEU A 38 39.68 7.08 -0.96
C LEU A 38 38.78 7.55 0.17
N LEU A 39 38.32 8.80 0.06
CA LEU A 39 37.36 9.39 0.97
C LEU A 39 35.95 9.36 0.38
N VAL A 40 35.01 8.74 1.08
CA VAL A 40 33.59 8.72 0.69
C VAL A 40 32.77 9.50 1.73
N LEU A 41 32.04 10.49 1.24
CA LEU A 41 31.18 11.34 2.05
C LEU A 41 29.72 11.07 1.73
N ILE A 42 28.96 10.59 2.72
CA ILE A 42 27.52 10.33 2.59
C ILE A 42 26.76 11.34 3.45
N PRO A 43 25.78 12.09 2.90
CA PRO A 43 24.99 13.00 3.72
C PRO A 43 24.30 12.25 4.88
N ASN A 44 24.35 12.85 6.07
CA ASN A 44 23.77 12.23 7.25
C ASN A 44 22.26 11.96 7.06
N GLY A 45 21.80 10.78 7.48
CA GLY A 45 20.41 10.35 7.37
C GLY A 45 19.94 9.91 5.98
N ILE A 46 20.84 9.83 4.99
CA ILE A 46 20.53 9.33 3.64
C ILE A 46 20.97 7.87 3.45
N GLY A 47 21.87 7.34 4.28
CA GLY A 47 22.28 5.94 4.26
C GLY A 47 23.62 5.72 4.93
N SER A 48 24.05 4.46 5.00
CA SER A 48 25.34 4.02 5.55
C SER A 48 26.05 3.06 4.60
N ILE A 49 27.36 2.89 4.81
CA ILE A 49 28.13 1.80 4.21
C ILE A 49 28.21 0.68 5.24
N ASN A 50 27.70 -0.50 4.89
CA ASN A 50 27.73 -1.66 5.78
C ASN A 50 28.77 -2.70 5.36
N ASN A 51 29.16 -2.71 4.09
CA ASN A 51 30.12 -3.67 3.55
C ASN A 51 30.84 -3.09 2.33
N SER A 52 32.13 -3.41 2.22
CA SER A 52 33.00 -3.00 1.13
C SER A 52 34.09 -4.03 0.85
N SER A 53 34.63 -4.01 -0.38
CA SER A 53 35.74 -4.89 -0.78
C SER A 53 37.05 -4.61 -0.02
N SER A 54 37.14 -3.45 0.63
CA SER A 54 38.29 -2.97 1.39
C SER A 54 37.86 -2.60 2.81
N THR A 55 38.77 -2.75 3.78
CA THR A 55 38.53 -2.29 5.15
C THR A 55 38.41 -0.77 5.17
N HIS A 56 37.28 -0.28 5.65
CA HIS A 56 37.05 1.15 5.88
C HIS A 56 37.04 1.48 7.36
N ASN A 57 37.44 2.71 7.69
CA ASN A 57 37.21 3.31 9.00
C ASN A 57 36.18 4.44 8.84
N GLN A 58 35.18 4.46 9.73
CA GLN A 58 34.31 5.62 9.85
C GLN A 58 35.05 6.67 10.67
N GLU A 59 35.64 7.64 9.98
CA GLU A 59 36.45 8.72 10.57
C GLU A 59 35.60 9.69 11.40
N GLY A 60 34.32 9.86 11.06
CA GLY A 60 33.39 10.71 11.82
C GLY A 60 32.41 11.49 10.95
N ILE A 61 32.15 12.74 11.34
CA ILE A 61 31.22 13.66 10.66
C ILE A 61 32.00 14.85 10.10
N ALA A 62 31.95 15.03 8.78
CA ALA A 62 32.47 16.21 8.08
C ALA A 62 31.36 17.24 7.86
N ASN A 63 31.62 18.50 8.18
CA ASN A 63 30.70 19.61 7.95
C ASN A 63 31.11 20.36 6.68
N ILE A 64 30.28 20.28 5.63
CA ILE A 64 30.52 20.97 4.36
C ILE A 64 29.34 21.91 4.10
N GLY A 65 29.61 23.21 4.20
CA GLY A 65 28.57 24.24 4.14
C GLY A 65 27.60 24.12 5.32
N SER A 66 26.31 23.89 5.03
CA SER A 66 25.26 23.72 6.04
C SER A 66 24.80 22.26 6.19
N ARG A 67 25.57 21.30 5.67
CA ARG A 67 25.22 19.87 5.67
C ARG A 67 26.33 19.04 6.32
N ASN A 68 25.89 18.01 7.05
CA ASN A 68 26.76 17.07 7.74
C ASN A 68 26.86 15.79 6.91
N TYR A 69 28.06 15.25 6.81
CA TYR A 69 28.38 14.05 6.04
C TYR A 69 29.06 13.03 6.93
N ASN A 70 28.63 11.78 6.86
CA ASN A 70 29.39 10.66 7.40
C ASN A 70 30.59 10.41 6.50
N GLN A 71 31.78 10.38 7.09
CA GLN A 71 33.05 10.21 6.40
C GLN A 71 33.54 8.77 6.56
N TYR A 72 33.80 8.13 5.42
CA TYR A 72 34.36 6.79 5.33
C TYR A 72 35.68 6.86 4.59
N GLU A 73 36.74 6.44 5.24
CA GLU A 73 38.08 6.39 4.67
C GLU A 73 38.43 4.95 4.31
N PHE A 74 38.89 4.77 3.08
CA PHE A 74 39.34 3.50 2.54
C PHE A 74 40.82 3.65 2.19
N GLY A 75 41.60 2.61 2.48
CA GLY A 75 43.03 2.61 2.22
C GLY A 75 43.39 2.57 0.72
N GLU A 76 44.60 2.09 0.46
CA GLU A 76 45.18 2.08 -0.88
C GLU A 76 44.47 1.12 -1.84
N PHE A 77 44.30 1.55 -3.10
CA PHE A 77 43.83 0.72 -4.21
C PHE A 77 44.86 0.72 -5.33
N LYS A 78 45.18 -0.47 -5.85
CA LYS A 78 46.05 -0.64 -7.01
C LYS A 78 45.29 -0.44 -8.32
N ASN A 79 46.04 -0.32 -9.41
CA ASN A 79 45.46 -0.25 -10.74
C ASN A 79 44.61 -1.51 -11.01
N ALA A 80 43.41 -1.31 -11.57
CA ALA A 80 42.41 -2.33 -11.88
C ALA A 80 41.77 -3.01 -10.66
N ASP A 81 42.08 -2.58 -9.44
CA ASP A 81 41.33 -3.00 -8.26
C ASP A 81 39.87 -2.54 -8.36
N THR A 82 38.99 -3.26 -7.68
CA THR A 82 37.55 -2.99 -7.70
C THR A 82 37.11 -2.43 -6.37
N ILE A 83 36.58 -1.21 -6.41
CA ILE A 83 35.86 -0.59 -5.31
C ILE A 83 34.46 -1.19 -5.32
N ASP A 84 34.12 -1.92 -4.27
CA ASP A 84 32.78 -2.41 -4.02
C ASP A 84 32.25 -1.72 -2.75
N ILE A 85 31.13 -1.02 -2.87
CA ILE A 85 30.50 -0.30 -1.76
C ILE A 85 29.01 -0.63 -1.77
N ILE A 86 28.54 -1.19 -0.65
CA ILE A 86 27.13 -1.50 -0.43
C ILE A 86 26.53 -0.39 0.46
N PHE A 87 25.61 0.35 -0.14
CA PHE A 87 24.81 1.37 0.54
C PHE A 87 23.54 0.75 1.10
N ASP A 88 23.39 0.91 2.40
CA ASP A 88 22.23 0.49 3.17
C ASP A 88 21.47 1.70 3.73
N ASP A 89 20.28 1.42 4.26
CA ASP A 89 19.37 2.40 4.86
C ASP A 89 19.05 3.61 3.97
N LEU A 90 19.12 3.41 2.65
CA LEU A 90 18.73 4.45 1.69
C LEU A 90 17.26 4.81 1.89
N PRO A 91 16.83 6.08 1.81
CA PRO A 91 15.43 6.43 1.97
C PRO A 91 14.58 5.75 0.90
N SER A 92 13.47 5.10 1.24
CA SER A 92 12.52 4.62 0.22
C SER A 92 11.39 5.62 0.05
N ILE A 93 11.01 5.88 -1.20
CA ILE A 93 9.67 6.37 -1.50
C ILE A 93 8.69 5.31 -1.00
N GLY A 94 7.90 5.64 0.02
CA GLY A 94 6.90 4.72 0.61
C GLY A 94 5.95 4.19 -0.46
N ILE A 95 5.42 2.98 -0.25
CA ILE A 95 4.60 2.24 -1.22
C ILE A 95 3.41 3.09 -1.69
N PHE A 96 2.78 3.83 -0.76
CA PHE A 96 1.71 4.78 -1.07
C PHE A 96 2.16 5.93 -1.98
N LYS A 97 3.34 6.50 -1.76
CA LYS A 97 3.88 7.57 -2.62
C LYS A 97 4.23 7.03 -4.02
N LYS A 98 4.76 5.80 -4.13
CA LYS A 98 4.99 5.15 -5.43
C LYS A 98 3.68 4.95 -6.19
N LEU A 99 2.61 4.51 -5.51
CA LEU A 99 1.29 4.32 -6.11
C LEU A 99 0.68 5.65 -6.57
N ILE A 100 0.72 6.69 -5.74
CA ILE A 100 0.21 8.02 -6.10
C ILE A 100 0.99 8.62 -7.27
N GLN A 101 2.32 8.45 -7.31
CA GLN A 101 3.15 8.95 -8.41
C GLN A 101 2.89 8.21 -9.72
N HIS A 102 2.62 6.90 -9.67
CA HIS A 102 2.19 6.13 -10.83
C HIS A 102 0.77 6.50 -11.31
N LEU A 103 -0.16 6.77 -10.40
CA LEU A 103 -1.52 7.21 -10.73
C LEU A 103 -1.57 8.65 -11.27
N GLY A 104 -0.75 9.54 -10.72
CA GLY A 104 -0.78 10.97 -11.04
C GLY A 104 -0.26 11.33 -12.43
N ASN A 105 0.58 10.48 -13.03
CA ASN A 105 1.21 10.78 -14.31
C ASN A 105 0.39 10.37 -15.55
N ASN A 106 -0.71 9.63 -15.37
CA ASN A 106 -1.56 9.26 -16.50
C ASN A 106 -3.06 9.32 -16.12
N PRO A 107 -3.87 10.19 -16.74
CA PRO A 107 -5.31 10.28 -16.44
C PRO A 107 -6.06 8.97 -16.75
N LEU A 108 -5.53 8.11 -17.64
CA LEU A 108 -6.13 6.82 -17.99
C LEU A 108 -6.07 5.81 -16.83
N THR A 109 -5.18 5.98 -15.85
CA THR A 109 -5.05 5.07 -14.69
C THR A 109 -6.23 5.19 -13.72
N PHE A 110 -7.01 6.27 -13.78
CA PHE A 110 -8.20 6.46 -12.93
C PHE A 110 -9.44 5.69 -13.43
N ILE A 111 -9.46 5.32 -14.71
CA ILE A 111 -10.59 4.61 -15.34
C ILE A 111 -10.92 3.28 -14.65
N PRO A 112 -9.98 2.33 -14.45
CA PRO A 112 -10.29 1.07 -13.80
C PRO A 112 -10.72 1.23 -12.33
N ILE A 113 -10.20 2.24 -11.64
CA ILE A 113 -10.55 2.53 -10.23
C ILE A 113 -12.01 3.03 -10.15
N ALA A 114 -12.38 3.97 -11.02
CA ALA A 114 -13.75 4.47 -11.10
C ALA A 114 -14.74 3.36 -11.45
N LEU A 115 -14.41 2.50 -12.43
CA LEU A 115 -15.20 1.32 -12.78
C LEU A 115 -15.33 0.33 -11.61
N GLY A 116 -14.27 0.11 -10.84
CA GLY A 116 -14.31 -0.73 -9.64
C GLY A 116 -15.28 -0.19 -8.59
N ILE A 117 -15.27 1.12 -8.34
CA ILE A 117 -16.19 1.76 -7.38
C ILE A 117 -17.64 1.64 -7.86
N ILE A 118 -17.90 1.92 -9.14
CA ILE A 118 -19.25 1.85 -9.73
C ILE A 118 -19.80 0.42 -9.68
N THR A 119 -18.98 -0.58 -9.96
CA THR A 119 -19.41 -1.99 -9.93
C THR A 119 -19.73 -2.45 -8.51
N ILE A 120 -18.92 -2.10 -7.51
CA ILE A 120 -19.18 -2.41 -6.10
C ILE A 120 -20.46 -1.72 -5.63
N ALA A 121 -20.63 -0.43 -5.95
CA ALA A 121 -21.83 0.33 -5.59
C ALA A 121 -23.10 -0.26 -6.24
N SER A 122 -23.02 -0.62 -7.52
CA SER A 122 -24.13 -1.23 -8.25
C SER A 122 -24.49 -2.60 -7.67
N LEU A 123 -23.49 -3.41 -7.30
CA LEU A 123 -23.71 -4.71 -6.69
C LEU A 123 -24.34 -4.60 -5.30
N THR A 124 -23.89 -3.63 -4.48
CA THR A 124 -24.49 -3.39 -3.15
C THR A 124 -25.94 -2.95 -3.27
N ILE A 125 -26.25 -2.03 -4.18
CA ILE A 125 -27.61 -1.59 -4.47
C ILE A 125 -28.48 -2.77 -4.93
N TYR A 126 -27.97 -3.59 -5.86
CA TYR A 126 -28.68 -4.77 -6.36
C TYR A 126 -29.01 -5.77 -5.25
N VAL A 127 -28.06 -6.08 -4.36
CA VAL A 127 -28.28 -6.98 -3.23
C VAL A 127 -29.35 -6.45 -2.27
N ILE A 128 -29.34 -5.14 -1.98
CA ILE A 128 -30.34 -4.52 -1.11
C ILE A 128 -31.74 -4.61 -1.74
N ILE A 129 -31.88 -4.31 -3.03
CA ILE A 129 -33.15 -4.38 -3.74
C ILE A 129 -33.66 -5.82 -3.83
N SER A 130 -32.78 -6.78 -4.15
CA SER A 130 -33.14 -8.19 -4.28
C SER A 130 -33.66 -8.79 -2.96
N ARG A 131 -33.02 -8.44 -1.82
CA ARG A 131 -33.49 -8.87 -0.49
C ARG A 131 -34.88 -8.35 -0.14
N ARG A 132 -35.22 -7.13 -0.56
CA ARG A 132 -36.56 -6.56 -0.33
C ARG A 132 -37.64 -7.26 -1.17
N LYS A 133 -37.35 -7.59 -2.44
CA LYS A 133 -38.30 -8.30 -3.30
C LYS A 133 -38.59 -9.73 -2.81
N SER A 134 -37.60 -10.43 -2.27
CA SER A 134 -37.78 -11.79 -1.76
C SER A 134 -38.75 -11.89 -0.58
N LEU A 135 -38.85 -10.85 0.26
CA LEU A 135 -39.77 -10.83 1.40
C LEU A 135 -41.21 -10.51 0.98
N SER A 136 -41.39 -9.62 0.01
CA SER A 136 -42.72 -9.27 -0.52
C SER A 136 -43.32 -10.35 -1.44
N ALA A 137 -42.49 -11.23 -2.01
CA ALA A 137 -42.93 -12.32 -2.90
C ALA A 137 -43.25 -13.64 -2.16
N MET A 138 -43.01 -13.72 -0.85
CA MET A 138 -43.25 -14.93 -0.06
C MET A 138 -44.76 -15.19 0.09
N SER A 139 -45.18 -16.46 0.01
CA SER A 139 -46.59 -16.84 0.21
C SER A 139 -47.03 -16.53 1.66
N GLU A 140 -48.32 -16.29 1.88
CA GLU A 140 -48.86 -16.11 3.24
C GLU A 140 -48.60 -17.35 4.10
N THR A 141 -48.72 -18.53 3.49
CA THR A 141 -48.40 -19.83 4.11
C THR A 141 -46.93 -19.95 4.52
N ASP A 142 -46.03 -19.36 3.73
CA ASP A 142 -44.59 -19.38 4.02
C ASP A 142 -44.29 -18.46 5.21
N ILE A 143 -44.94 -17.28 5.29
CA ILE A 143 -44.80 -16.37 6.43
C ILE A 143 -45.30 -17.03 7.71
N LEU A 144 -46.45 -17.71 7.65
CA LEU A 144 -47.02 -18.45 8.79
C LEU A 144 -46.11 -19.59 9.25
N SER A 145 -45.53 -20.35 8.32
CA SER A 145 -44.59 -21.43 8.68
C SER A 145 -43.30 -20.90 9.32
N ILE A 146 -42.79 -19.74 8.87
CA ILE A 146 -41.65 -19.06 9.51
C ILE A 146 -42.00 -18.56 10.91
N ILE A 147 -43.21 -18.03 11.13
CA ILE A 147 -43.66 -17.63 12.48
C ILE A 147 -43.74 -18.85 13.39
N ALA A 148 -44.32 -19.97 12.93
CA ALA A 148 -44.40 -21.21 13.71
C ALA A 148 -43.01 -21.75 14.07
N ASN A 149 -42.06 -21.69 13.13
CA ASN A 149 -40.68 -22.08 13.41
C ASN A 149 -39.99 -21.12 14.40
N LEU A 150 -40.22 -19.81 14.28
CA LEU A 150 -39.69 -18.81 15.21
C LEU A 150 -40.22 -19.03 16.64
N ASP A 151 -41.50 -19.41 16.78
CA ASP A 151 -42.11 -19.76 18.06
C ASP A 151 -41.45 -21.02 18.67
N ASN A 152 -41.17 -22.05 17.86
CA ASN A 152 -40.46 -23.25 18.32
C ASN A 152 -39.03 -22.94 18.78
N ILE A 153 -38.29 -22.13 18.02
CA ILE A 153 -36.90 -21.75 18.35
C ILE A 153 -36.85 -20.92 19.65
N TYR A 154 -37.84 -20.05 19.90
CA TYR A 154 -37.96 -19.33 21.16
C TYR A 154 -38.28 -20.25 22.33
N GLN A 155 -39.23 -21.20 22.15
CA GLN A 155 -39.58 -22.18 23.18
C GLN A 155 -38.41 -23.11 23.54
N ASN A 156 -37.54 -23.42 22.56
CA ASN A 156 -36.33 -24.19 22.78
C ASN A 156 -35.20 -23.38 23.47
N GLY A 157 -35.39 -22.07 23.65
CA GLY A 157 -34.41 -21.19 24.30
C GLY A 157 -33.24 -20.76 23.40
N ASP A 158 -33.31 -21.04 22.10
CA ASP A 158 -32.24 -20.77 21.14
C ASP A 158 -32.11 -19.28 20.79
N ILE A 159 -33.13 -18.47 21.10
CA ILE A 159 -33.15 -17.02 20.87
C ILE A 159 -33.68 -16.25 22.09
N ASN A 160 -33.14 -15.05 22.29
CA ASN A 160 -33.59 -14.11 23.32
C ASN A 160 -34.97 -13.51 22.98
N GLU A 161 -35.80 -13.27 23.99
CA GLU A 161 -37.11 -12.62 23.90
C GLU A 161 -37.10 -11.31 23.08
N THR A 162 -36.07 -10.47 23.24
CA THR A 162 -35.97 -9.21 22.48
C THR A 162 -35.84 -9.45 20.98
N ILE A 163 -35.09 -10.49 20.59
CA ILE A 163 -34.91 -10.88 19.20
C ILE A 163 -36.20 -11.52 18.66
N TYR A 164 -36.86 -12.34 19.48
CA TYR A 164 -38.14 -12.98 19.17
C TYR A 164 -39.24 -11.93 18.89
N LEU A 165 -39.47 -11.00 19.81
CA LEU A 165 -40.52 -9.99 19.70
C LEU A 165 -40.33 -9.09 18.47
N ASN A 166 -39.10 -8.65 18.20
CA ASN A 166 -38.80 -7.83 17.03
C ASN A 166 -39.05 -8.58 15.71
N LYS A 167 -38.59 -9.84 15.59
CA LYS A 167 -38.80 -10.64 14.39
C LYS A 167 -40.28 -10.97 14.18
N ARG A 168 -41.00 -11.31 15.24
CA ARG A 168 -42.43 -11.64 15.19
C ARG A 168 -43.28 -10.43 14.82
N ALA A 169 -43.00 -9.25 15.38
CA ALA A 169 -43.68 -8.01 15.00
C ALA A 169 -43.47 -7.67 13.52
N HIS A 170 -42.24 -7.81 13.02
CA HIS A 170 -41.93 -7.58 11.62
C HIS A 170 -42.69 -8.52 10.68
N LEU A 171 -42.71 -9.83 10.96
CA LEU A 171 -43.44 -10.82 10.15
C LEU A 171 -44.96 -10.62 10.21
N LYS A 172 -45.51 -10.26 11.38
CA LYS A 172 -46.93 -9.92 11.53
C LYS A 172 -47.32 -8.72 10.70
N ASN A 173 -46.50 -7.67 10.67
CA ASN A 173 -46.76 -6.48 9.86
C ASN A 173 -46.74 -6.78 8.36
N ILE A 174 -45.83 -7.64 7.89
CA ILE A 174 -45.81 -8.08 6.48
C ILE A 174 -47.10 -8.84 6.12
N LEU A 175 -47.58 -9.71 7.02
CA LEU A 175 -48.82 -10.46 6.80
C LEU A 175 -50.05 -9.54 6.77
N LEU A 176 -50.11 -8.56 7.67
CA LEU A 176 -51.19 -7.56 7.70
C LEU A 176 -51.18 -6.66 6.46
N ASP A 177 -50.01 -6.22 6.00
CA ASP A 177 -49.87 -5.43 4.77
C ASP A 177 -50.38 -6.22 3.56
N LYS A 178 -50.00 -7.50 3.47
CA LYS A 178 -50.46 -8.40 2.40
C LYS A 178 -51.97 -8.64 2.44
N ALA A 179 -52.52 -8.97 3.61
CA ALA A 179 -53.96 -9.16 3.79
C ALA A 179 -54.76 -7.88 3.49
N SER A 180 -54.23 -6.70 3.83
CA SER A 180 -54.87 -5.42 3.51
C SER A 180 -54.89 -5.13 2.02
N LYS A 181 -53.88 -5.60 1.28
CA LYS A 181 -53.77 -5.43 -0.18
C LYS A 181 -54.69 -6.38 -0.94
N ASP A 182 -54.99 -7.55 -0.39
CA ASP A 182 -55.93 -8.51 -0.97
C ASP A 182 -57.42 -8.15 -0.68
N LEU A 183 -57.68 -7.26 0.29
CA LEU A 183 -59.03 -6.80 0.68
C LEU A 183 -59.52 -5.55 -0.07
N VAL A 184 -58.66 -4.89 -0.83
CA VAL A 184 -59.06 -3.83 -1.76
C VAL A 184 -59.21 -4.49 -3.13
N PRO A 185 -60.43 -4.90 -3.56
CA PRO A 185 -60.61 -5.32 -4.94
C PRO A 185 -60.19 -4.16 -5.82
N GLU A 186 -59.38 -4.47 -6.83
CA GLU A 186 -59.04 -3.61 -7.96
C GLU A 186 -60.33 -3.34 -8.75
N ASN A 187 -61.22 -2.53 -8.16
CA ASN A 187 -62.38 -1.97 -8.81
C ASN A 187 -61.96 -0.61 -9.38
N GLU A 188 -61.78 -0.62 -10.70
CA GLU A 188 -62.20 0.37 -11.70
C GLU A 188 -61.11 0.59 -12.75
N ILE A 189 -61.51 0.17 -13.96
CA ILE A 189 -60.92 0.39 -15.28
C ILE A 189 -61.05 1.86 -15.66
#